data_AF-A0A9N7TPF9-F1
#
_entry.id   AF-A0A9N7TPF9-F1
#
_cell.length_a   1.000
_cell.length_b   1.000
_cell.length_c   1.000
_cell.angle_alpha   90.00
_cell.angle_beta   90.00
_cell.angle_gamma   90.00
#
_symmetry.space_group_name_H-M   'P 1'
#
loop_
_entity.id
_entity.type
_entity.pdbx_description
1 polymer ?
#
loop_
_entity_poly.entity_id
_entity_poly.type
_entity_poly.pdbx_seq_one_letter_code
_entity_poly.pdbx_strand_id
1 'polypeptide(L)'
;MESTGRSLYSAGTSGDMTRSTEEDSLVDGPLISADALHSAIRREFQTLPTHCYAALLSLLHVVFVVLSVCVAVLCVLKFGDVEMCASVLGKVTGDSVVVYGKVCLWGLVLVFTRCAQHHHGQARRRGYLQFYRQTQGLNNLPLAAHSAGNVLLLVVLAARLTPPVHSYILISILVLELLVAMPCLFYYSVKVMRFNRERAAPDVSQEEHTHNYSITSLPTETGFREGSSLEEVVEKQADLIEYLKQHNTLLSKRLLNLTAQH
;
A
#
# COMPACT_ATOMS: atom_id res chain seq x y z
N MET A 1 26.93 -77.15 -62.51
CA MET A 1 25.46 -77.03 -62.51
C MET A 1 25.17 -75.53 -62.55
N GLU A 2 25.07 -74.96 -63.75
CA GLU A 2 23.80 -74.60 -64.43
C GLU A 2 22.99 -73.60 -63.60
N SER A 3 22.99 -72.29 -63.91
CA SER A 3 22.36 -71.59 -65.06
C SER A 3 20.95 -71.08 -64.71
N THR A 4 20.68 -69.85 -65.16
CA THR A 4 19.35 -69.21 -65.39
C THR A 4 18.79 -68.43 -64.19
N GLY A 5 18.33 -67.17 -64.25
CA GLY A 5 18.18 -66.20 -65.34
C GLY A 5 17.31 -64.99 -64.87
N ARG A 6 17.66 -63.80 -65.37
CA ARG A 6 16.88 -62.56 -65.63
C ARG A 6 15.68 -62.10 -64.74
N SER A 7 15.85 -60.89 -64.18
CA SER A 7 15.10 -59.61 -64.43
C SER A 7 13.62 -59.65 -64.88
N LEU A 8 12.73 -58.93 -64.18
CA LEU A 8 12.12 -57.64 -64.62
C LEU A 8 11.03 -57.11 -63.63
N TYR A 9 11.19 -55.83 -63.24
CA TYR A 9 10.21 -54.75 -62.96
C TYR A 9 8.76 -55.01 -62.47
N SER A 10 8.37 -54.27 -61.41
CA SER A 10 7.19 -53.36 -61.34
C SER A 10 7.15 -52.71 -59.93
N ALA A 11 7.54 -51.43 -59.74
CA ALA A 11 6.76 -50.18 -59.83
C ALA A 11 5.85 -49.85 -58.62
N GLY A 12 6.13 -48.71 -57.96
CA GLY A 12 5.25 -47.88 -57.10
C GLY A 12 4.84 -48.49 -55.75
N THR A 13 4.96 -47.81 -54.61
CA THR A 13 4.11 -46.66 -54.25
C THR A 13 4.64 -45.99 -52.97
N SER A 14 4.62 -44.66 -52.97
CA SER A 14 4.88 -43.74 -51.87
C SER A 14 3.77 -43.78 -50.81
N GLY A 15 4.08 -43.71 -49.51
CA GLY A 15 3.09 -43.42 -48.46
C GLY A 15 3.52 -43.72 -47.02
N ASP A 16 3.46 -42.68 -46.19
CA ASP A 16 3.35 -42.63 -44.71
C ASP A 16 4.56 -43.02 -43.85
N MET A 17 5.28 -42.07 -43.20
CA MET A 17 4.88 -41.11 -42.14
C MET A 17 4.56 -41.81 -40.81
N THR A 18 5.20 -41.31 -39.74
CA THR A 18 4.96 -41.52 -38.30
C THR A 18 5.32 -42.85 -37.65
N ARG A 19 6.44 -42.86 -36.91
CA ARG A 19 6.51 -43.50 -35.58
C ARG A 19 7.60 -42.85 -34.71
N SER A 20 7.22 -41.85 -33.92
CA SER A 20 7.97 -41.44 -32.73
C SER A 20 7.70 -42.45 -31.62
N THR A 21 8.73 -42.77 -30.85
CA THR A 21 8.57 -43.35 -29.51
C THR A 21 9.51 -42.59 -28.59
N GLU A 22 8.90 -41.75 -27.78
CA GLU A 22 9.44 -41.07 -26.60
C GLU A 22 9.96 -42.08 -25.59
N GLU A 23 11.09 -41.78 -24.94
CA GLU A 23 11.35 -42.10 -23.52
C GLU A 23 12.45 -41.14 -23.00
N ASP A 24 12.07 -39.89 -22.69
CA ASP A 24 12.90 -39.02 -21.84
C ASP A 24 12.34 -39.10 -20.42
N SER A 25 13.10 -39.74 -19.54
CA SER A 25 12.71 -40.10 -18.18
C SER A 25 12.48 -38.86 -17.32
N LEU A 26 11.26 -38.74 -16.81
CA LEU A 26 10.78 -37.72 -15.88
C LEU A 26 11.77 -37.44 -14.73
N VAL A 27 12.15 -36.16 -14.60
CA VAL A 27 12.66 -35.59 -13.35
C VAL A 27 11.47 -35.46 -12.39
N ASP A 28 11.15 -36.53 -11.67
CA ASP A 28 10.26 -36.47 -10.50
C ASP A 28 11.02 -35.90 -9.29
N GLY A 29 11.34 -34.60 -9.36
CA GLY A 29 11.57 -33.82 -8.16
C GLY A 29 10.23 -33.58 -7.46
N PRO A 30 10.13 -33.56 -6.13
CA PRO A 30 8.86 -33.33 -5.45
C PRO A 30 8.34 -31.95 -5.84
N LEU A 31 7.34 -31.94 -6.73
CA LEU A 31 6.63 -30.74 -7.14
C LEU A 31 6.03 -30.14 -5.87
N ILE A 32 6.57 -28.99 -5.44
CA ILE A 32 5.93 -28.15 -4.43
C ILE A 32 4.51 -27.95 -4.91
N SER A 33 3.52 -28.48 -4.18
CA SER A 33 2.15 -28.50 -4.68
C SER A 33 1.73 -27.07 -5.00
N ALA A 34 1.04 -26.90 -6.13
CA ALA A 34 0.51 -25.59 -6.53
C ALA A 34 -0.30 -24.97 -5.39
N ASP A 35 -0.97 -25.78 -4.56
CA ASP A 35 -1.65 -25.37 -3.33
C ASP A 35 -0.72 -24.85 -2.24
N ALA A 36 0.43 -25.49 -2.01
CA ALA A 36 1.42 -25.01 -1.04
C ALA A 36 2.03 -23.67 -1.51
N LEU A 37 2.34 -23.56 -2.80
CA LEU A 37 2.86 -22.33 -3.40
C LEU A 37 1.81 -21.21 -3.42
N HIS A 38 0.56 -21.52 -3.78
CA HIS A 38 -0.55 -20.58 -3.72
C HIS A 38 -0.90 -20.18 -2.29
N SER A 39 -0.78 -21.07 -1.31
CA SER A 39 -0.96 -20.70 0.11
C SER A 39 0.16 -19.78 0.60
N ALA A 40 1.39 -19.96 0.13
CA ALA A 40 2.54 -19.11 0.45
C ALA A 40 2.46 -17.74 -0.23
N ILE A 41 1.91 -17.68 -1.45
CA ILE A 41 1.68 -16.47 -2.23
C ILE A 41 0.43 -15.72 -1.75
N ARG A 42 -0.63 -16.43 -1.37
CA ARG A 42 -1.84 -15.89 -0.77
C ARG A 42 -1.58 -15.59 0.71
N ARG A 43 -0.72 -14.60 0.96
CA ARG A 43 -0.56 -14.03 2.30
C ARG A 43 -1.94 -13.61 2.80
N GLU A 44 -2.41 -14.34 3.80
CA GLU A 44 -3.69 -14.15 4.45
C GLU A 44 -3.84 -12.67 4.87
N PHE A 45 -4.96 -12.05 4.48
CA PHE A 45 -5.23 -10.64 4.73
C PHE A 45 -5.27 -10.40 6.25
N GLN A 46 -4.25 -9.73 6.78
CA GLN A 46 -4.25 -9.31 8.18
C GLN A 46 -4.85 -7.92 8.30
N THR A 47 -5.94 -7.81 9.05
CA THR A 47 -6.58 -6.54 9.36
C THR A 47 -5.61 -5.63 10.12
N LEU A 48 -5.63 -4.34 9.79
CA LEU A 48 -4.86 -3.34 10.54
C LEU A 48 -5.66 -2.97 11.80
N PRO A 49 -5.20 -3.32 13.02
CA PRO A 49 -5.93 -3.02 14.26
C PRO A 49 -5.93 -1.53 14.63
N THR A 50 -5.23 -0.70 13.83
CA THR A 50 -5.02 0.74 14.07
C THR A 50 -6.31 1.56 14.16
N HIS A 51 -7.43 1.09 13.59
CA HIS A 51 -8.73 1.76 13.68
C HIS A 51 -9.33 1.73 15.10
N CYS A 52 -9.17 0.63 15.84
CA CYS A 52 -9.62 0.52 17.23
C CYS A 52 -8.81 1.46 18.13
N TYR A 53 -7.48 1.47 17.96
CA TYR A 53 -6.60 2.39 18.69
C TYR A 53 -6.91 3.86 18.37
N ALA A 54 -7.23 4.19 17.11
CA ALA A 54 -7.64 5.55 16.73
C ALA A 54 -8.95 5.96 17.40
N ALA A 55 -9.94 5.07 17.45
CA ALA A 55 -11.22 5.34 18.12
C ALA A 55 -11.05 5.55 19.63
N LEU A 56 -10.26 4.69 20.28
CA LEU A 56 -9.93 4.82 21.71
C LEU A 56 -9.18 6.13 22.00
N LEU A 57 -8.21 6.51 21.17
CA LEU A 57 -7.48 7.77 21.30
C LEU A 57 -8.40 8.98 21.15
N SER A 58 -9.31 8.96 20.17
CA SER A 58 -10.32 10.00 19.98
C SER A 58 -11.24 10.15 21.20
N LEU A 59 -11.72 9.03 21.76
CA LEU A 59 -12.55 9.03 22.95
C LEU A 59 -11.79 9.60 24.16
N LEU A 60 -10.54 9.17 24.36
CA LEU A 60 -9.70 9.66 25.45
C LEU A 60 -9.42 11.17 25.32
N HIS A 61 -9.22 11.67 24.10
CA HIS A 61 -9.03 13.10 23.86
C HIS A 61 -10.30 13.91 24.20
N VAL A 62 -11.48 13.44 23.77
CA VAL A 62 -12.76 14.09 24.11
C VAL A 62 -12.97 14.10 25.63
N VAL A 63 -12.76 12.98 26.30
CA VAL A 63 -12.90 12.88 27.77
C VAL A 63 -11.93 13.84 28.46
N PHE A 64 -10.67 13.91 28.01
CA PHE A 64 -9.67 14.82 28.57
C PHE A 64 -10.10 16.30 28.44
N VAL A 65 -10.60 16.71 27.27
CA VAL A 65 -11.03 18.10 27.05
C VAL A 65 -12.26 18.43 27.91
N VAL A 66 -13.24 17.52 27.99
CA VAL A 66 -14.43 17.70 28.84
C VAL A 66 -14.02 17.85 30.31
N LEU A 67 -13.17 16.96 30.82
CA LEU A 67 -12.66 17.04 32.20
C LEU A 67 -11.88 18.34 32.44
N SER A 68 -11.06 18.77 31.48
CA SER A 68 -10.29 20.02 31.58
C SER A 68 -11.20 21.25 31.63
N VAL A 69 -12.28 21.27 30.83
CA VAL A 69 -13.30 22.33 30.87
C VAL A 69 -14.03 22.32 32.22
N CYS A 70 -14.43 21.15 32.72
CA CYS A 70 -15.06 21.02 34.03
C CYS A 70 -14.15 21.55 35.15
N VAL A 71 -12.87 21.17 35.16
CA VAL A 71 -11.89 21.67 36.13
C VAL A 71 -11.77 23.19 36.01
N ALA A 72 -11.61 23.75 34.81
CA ALA A 72 -11.41 25.18 34.67
C ALA A 72 -12.65 26.01 35.08
N VAL A 73 -13.86 25.55 34.74
CA VAL A 73 -15.12 26.24 35.12
C VAL A 73 -15.37 26.15 36.63
N LEU A 74 -15.23 24.96 37.22
CA LEU A 74 -15.54 24.74 38.63
C LEU A 74 -14.45 25.28 39.55
N CYS A 75 -13.18 25.03 39.24
CA CYS A 75 -12.06 25.37 40.12
C CYS A 75 -11.50 26.79 39.91
N VAL A 76 -11.47 27.29 38.67
CA VAL A 76 -10.75 28.53 38.36
C VAL A 76 -11.69 29.72 38.18
N LEU A 77 -12.79 29.53 37.46
CA LEU A 77 -13.81 30.57 37.28
C LEU A 77 -14.76 30.69 38.49
N LYS A 78 -14.58 29.84 39.53
CA LYS A 78 -15.35 29.85 40.79
C LYS A 78 -16.87 29.89 40.60
N PHE A 79 -17.37 29.26 39.53
CA PHE A 79 -18.81 29.07 39.31
C PHE A 79 -19.36 27.85 40.08
N GLY A 80 -18.52 27.10 40.80
CA GLY A 80 -18.89 25.97 41.66
C GLY A 80 -18.18 26.01 43.01
N ASP A 81 -18.72 25.30 44.00
CA ASP A 81 -18.23 25.29 45.38
C ASP A 81 -16.73 25.00 45.48
N VAL A 82 -16.03 25.92 46.18
CA VAL A 82 -14.57 25.87 46.41
C VAL A 82 -14.17 24.57 47.14
N GLU A 83 -15.06 24.03 47.97
CA GLU A 83 -14.85 22.78 48.72
C GLU A 83 -14.79 21.54 47.81
N MET A 84 -15.59 21.52 46.74
CA MET A 84 -15.61 20.41 45.78
C MET A 84 -14.32 20.37 44.96
N CYS A 85 -13.77 21.55 44.62
CA CYS A 85 -12.48 21.60 43.96
C CYS A 85 -11.33 21.15 44.87
N ALA A 86 -11.35 21.56 46.14
CA ALA A 86 -10.34 21.15 47.12
C ALA A 86 -10.37 19.63 47.40
N SER A 87 -11.55 19.00 47.37
CA SER A 87 -11.67 17.55 47.56
C SER A 87 -11.22 16.74 46.35
N VAL A 88 -11.44 17.22 45.12
CA VAL A 88 -11.07 16.51 43.89
C VAL A 88 -9.60 16.71 43.50
N LEU A 89 -9.06 17.92 43.64
CA LEU A 89 -7.68 18.24 43.25
C LEU A 89 -6.68 18.20 44.41
N GLY A 90 -7.16 18.13 45.65
CA GLY A 90 -6.32 18.17 46.84
C GLY A 90 -5.51 19.47 46.91
N LYS A 91 -4.18 19.34 47.01
CA LYS A 91 -3.24 20.47 47.08
C LYS A 91 -2.76 20.99 45.72
N VAL A 92 -3.16 20.37 44.61
CA VAL A 92 -2.64 20.68 43.28
C VAL A 92 -3.53 21.73 42.59
N THR A 93 -2.90 22.72 41.95
CA THR A 93 -3.59 23.74 41.15
C THR A 93 -4.19 23.13 39.88
N GLY A 94 -5.43 23.49 39.55
CA GLY A 94 -6.16 22.92 38.40
C GLY A 94 -5.42 23.06 37.07
N ASP A 95 -4.84 24.22 36.80
CA ASP A 95 -4.04 24.45 35.59
C ASP A 95 -2.89 23.46 35.45
N SER A 96 -2.22 23.11 36.56
CA SER A 96 -1.11 22.14 36.56
C SER A 96 -1.57 20.72 36.23
N VAL A 97 -2.74 20.30 36.74
CA VAL A 97 -3.33 18.99 36.41
C VAL A 97 -3.64 18.92 34.92
N VAL A 98 -4.19 20.00 34.34
CA VAL A 98 -4.50 20.07 32.91
C VAL A 98 -3.21 19.99 32.07
N VAL A 99 -2.14 20.70 32.47
CA VAL A 99 -0.85 20.64 31.78
C VAL A 99 -0.24 19.23 31.85
N TYR A 100 -0.26 18.56 33.01
CA TYR A 100 0.24 17.18 33.12
C TYR A 100 -0.57 16.21 32.27
N GLY A 101 -1.90 16.33 32.29
CA GLY A 101 -2.77 15.53 31.43
C GLY A 101 -2.49 15.75 29.95
N LYS A 102 -2.20 16.99 29.54
CA LYS A 102 -1.81 17.33 28.16
C LYS A 102 -0.52 16.63 27.74
N VAL A 103 0.48 16.57 28.61
CA VAL A 103 1.75 15.85 28.35
C VAL A 103 1.48 14.35 28.18
N CYS A 104 0.67 13.75 29.07
CA CYS A 104 0.28 12.35 28.97
C CYS A 104 -0.46 12.06 27.66
N LEU A 105 -1.44 12.90 27.29
CA LEU A 105 -2.18 12.78 26.04
C LEU A 105 -1.25 12.86 24.82
N TRP A 106 -0.33 13.82 24.80
CA TRP A 106 0.66 13.94 23.73
C TRP A 106 1.53 12.68 23.62
N GLY A 107 1.95 12.11 24.75
CA GLY A 107 2.67 10.84 24.78
C GLY A 107 1.88 9.69 24.17
N LEU A 108 0.58 9.58 24.47
CA LEU A 108 -0.30 8.58 23.87
C LEU A 108 -0.44 8.77 22.34
N VAL A 109 -0.60 10.01 21.88
CA VAL A 109 -0.66 10.35 20.45
C VAL A 109 0.65 9.95 19.75
N LEU A 110 1.80 10.26 20.36
CA LEU A 110 3.12 9.88 19.86
C LEU A 110 3.24 8.35 19.70
N VAL A 111 2.88 7.59 20.75
CA VAL A 111 2.89 6.12 20.72
C VAL A 111 1.99 5.60 19.60
N PHE A 112 0.76 6.11 19.51
CA PHE A 112 -0.17 5.76 18.43
C PHE A 112 0.42 6.02 17.04
N THR A 113 0.99 7.20 16.81
CA THR A 113 1.61 7.53 15.52
C THR A 113 2.76 6.57 15.18
N ARG A 114 3.58 6.18 16.17
CA ARG A 114 4.67 5.21 15.96
C ARG A 114 4.17 3.80 15.70
N CYS A 115 3.17 3.34 16.45
CA CYS A 115 2.52 2.05 16.21
C CYS A 115 1.87 2.02 14.83
N ALA A 116 1.16 3.08 14.43
CA ALA A 116 0.57 3.20 13.10
C ALA A 116 1.66 3.15 12.02
N GLN A 117 2.74 3.93 12.15
CA GLN A 117 3.87 3.89 11.20
C GLN A 117 4.49 2.49 11.09
N HIS A 118 4.63 1.77 12.22
CA HIS A 118 5.15 0.40 12.21
C HIS A 118 4.22 -0.56 11.46
N HIS A 119 2.93 -0.55 11.76
CA HIS A 119 1.94 -1.39 11.07
C HIS A 119 1.80 -1.05 9.58
N HIS A 120 1.83 0.24 9.23
CA HIS A 120 1.83 0.69 7.83
C HIS A 120 3.12 0.28 7.10
N GLY A 121 4.26 0.31 7.77
CA GLY A 121 5.53 -0.21 7.23
C GLY A 121 5.49 -1.73 6.99
N GLN A 122 4.83 -2.48 7.87
CA GLN A 122 4.58 -3.90 7.69
C GLN A 122 3.62 -4.17 6.52
N ALA A 123 2.57 -3.36 6.37
CA ALA A 123 1.66 -3.43 5.22
C ALA A 123 2.41 -3.15 3.90
N ARG A 124 3.33 -2.18 3.88
CA ARG A 124 4.20 -1.91 2.71
C ARG A 124 5.03 -3.14 2.32
N ARG A 125 5.63 -3.85 3.29
CA ARG A 125 6.41 -5.09 3.02
C ARG A 125 5.56 -6.22 2.45
N ARG A 126 4.23 -6.15 2.58
CA ARG A 126 3.27 -7.13 2.06
C ARG A 126 2.71 -6.77 0.68
N GLY A 127 3.14 -5.65 0.09
CA GLY A 127 2.73 -5.24 -1.25
C GLY A 127 1.60 -4.20 -1.29
N TYR A 128 1.23 -3.58 -0.17
CA TYR A 128 0.21 -2.52 -0.10
C TYR A 128 0.84 -1.12 -0.23
N LEU A 129 1.48 -0.83 -1.36
CA LEU A 129 2.22 0.41 -1.58
C LEU A 129 1.30 1.61 -1.83
N GLN A 130 0.21 1.41 -2.57
CA GLN A 130 -0.73 2.49 -2.89
C GLN A 130 -1.46 2.98 -1.64
N PHE A 131 -1.89 2.04 -0.78
CA PHE A 131 -2.48 2.34 0.52
C PHE A 131 -1.50 3.07 1.44
N TYR A 132 -0.24 2.66 1.48
CA TYR A 132 0.81 3.32 2.25
C TYR A 132 0.99 4.79 1.81
N ARG A 133 1.11 5.06 0.49
CA ARG A 133 1.28 6.43 -0.04
C ARG A 133 0.11 7.34 0.31
N GLN A 134 -1.13 6.84 0.22
CA GLN A 134 -2.32 7.62 0.56
C GLN A 134 -2.42 7.94 2.05
N THR A 135 -1.85 7.11 2.92
CA THR A 135 -2.02 7.20 4.37
C THR A 135 -0.83 7.87 5.07
N GLN A 136 0.34 7.90 4.43
CA GLN A 136 1.57 8.47 4.98
C GLN A 136 1.42 9.95 5.39
N GLY A 137 0.70 10.76 4.62
CA GLY A 137 0.46 12.18 4.94
C GLY A 137 -0.49 12.37 6.13
N LEU A 138 -1.48 11.48 6.28
CA LEU A 138 -2.50 11.56 7.32
C LEU A 138 -1.96 11.19 8.71
N ASN A 139 -0.97 10.29 8.76
CA ASN A 139 -0.41 9.81 10.03
C ASN A 139 0.33 10.88 10.84
N ASN A 140 0.87 11.90 10.17
CA ASN A 140 1.67 12.94 10.83
C ASN A 140 0.84 14.14 11.28
N LEU A 141 -0.37 14.32 10.72
CA LEU A 141 -1.23 15.47 11.03
C LEU A 141 -1.65 15.55 12.50
N PRO A 142 -2.10 14.45 13.16
CA PRO A 142 -2.47 14.52 14.58
C PRO A 142 -1.29 14.93 15.46
N LEU A 143 -0.11 14.33 15.24
CA LEU A 143 1.08 14.66 16.01
C LEU A 143 1.52 16.11 15.81
N ALA A 144 1.45 16.63 14.58
CA ALA A 144 1.74 18.02 14.27
C ALA A 144 0.76 18.97 14.96
N ALA A 145 -0.54 18.68 14.90
CA ALA A 145 -1.59 19.48 15.56
C ALA A 145 -1.38 19.54 17.08
N HIS A 146 -1.18 18.39 17.73
CA HIS A 146 -0.92 18.34 19.17
C HIS A 146 0.39 19.02 19.59
N SER A 147 1.42 18.96 18.74
CA SER A 147 2.71 19.62 19.01
C SER A 147 2.60 21.13 18.83
N ALA A 148 1.85 21.62 17.84
CA ALA A 148 1.55 23.04 17.69
C ALA A 148 0.77 23.58 18.89
N GLY A 149 -0.22 22.84 19.39
CA GLY A 149 -0.94 23.19 20.61
C GLY A 149 -0.04 23.24 21.85
N ASN A 150 0.93 22.33 21.97
CA ASN A 150 1.94 22.39 23.04
C ASN A 150 2.80 23.65 22.97
N VAL A 151 3.24 24.06 21.77
CA VAL A 151 4.00 25.30 21.60
C VAL A 151 3.16 26.50 22.03
N LEU A 152 1.90 26.55 21.61
CA LEU A 152 0.99 27.62 21.99
C LEU A 152 0.74 27.67 23.51
N LEU A 153 0.61 26.50 24.15
CA LEU A 153 0.46 26.38 25.60
C LEU A 153 1.72 26.88 26.33
N LEU A 154 2.93 26.55 25.84
CA LEU A 154 4.18 27.08 26.39
C LEU A 154 4.27 28.60 26.28
N VAL A 155 3.82 29.19 25.17
CA VAL A 155 3.76 30.66 25.01
C VAL A 155 2.84 31.28 26.06
N VAL A 156 1.67 30.68 26.30
CA VAL A 156 0.72 31.16 27.32
C VAL A 156 1.31 31.07 28.73
N LEU A 157 1.98 29.96 29.06
CA LEU A 157 2.68 29.81 30.35
C LEU A 157 3.80 30.85 30.51
N ALA A 158 4.53 31.16 29.44
CA ALA A 158 5.60 32.16 29.47
C ALA A 158 5.07 33.60 29.60
N ALA A 159 3.88 33.90 29.06
CA ALA A 159 3.30 35.23 29.03
C ALA A 159 2.78 35.74 30.40
N ARG A 160 2.69 34.87 31.42
CA ARG A 160 2.28 35.23 32.80
C ARG A 160 1.02 36.12 32.86
N LEU A 161 -0.01 35.74 32.10
CA LEU A 161 -1.29 36.45 32.06
C LEU A 161 -2.04 36.39 33.40
N THR A 162 -3.06 37.24 33.55
CA THR A 162 -3.96 37.18 34.72
C THR A 162 -4.67 35.83 34.80
N PRO A 163 -4.92 35.28 35.99
CA PRO A 163 -5.47 33.92 36.17
C PRO A 163 -6.73 33.58 35.36
N PRO A 164 -7.77 34.45 35.28
CA PRO A 164 -8.96 34.12 34.49
C PRO A 164 -8.65 34.10 33.00
N VAL A 165 -7.88 35.07 32.50
CA VAL A 165 -7.51 35.16 31.08
C VAL A 165 -6.61 33.99 30.67
N HIS A 166 -5.66 33.60 31.51
CA HIS A 166 -4.83 32.42 31.34
C HIS A 166 -5.68 31.16 31.11
N SER A 167 -6.67 30.94 31.97
CA SER A 167 -7.56 29.78 31.92
C SER A 167 -8.43 29.76 30.66
N TYR A 168 -9.01 30.90 30.28
CA TYR A 168 -9.82 31.00 29.05
C TYR A 168 -9.00 30.69 27.80
N ILE A 169 -7.78 31.23 27.70
CA ILE A 169 -6.90 30.96 26.58
C ILE A 169 -6.50 29.48 26.56
N LEU A 170 -6.15 28.90 27.72
CA LEU A 170 -5.78 27.49 27.83
C LEU A 170 -6.91 26.57 27.35
N ILE A 171 -8.14 26.78 27.81
CA ILE A 171 -9.31 26.03 27.35
C ILE A 171 -9.53 26.23 25.84
N SER A 172 -9.43 27.47 25.36
CA SER A 172 -9.61 27.79 23.94
C SER A 172 -8.64 27.00 23.06
N ILE A 173 -7.37 26.91 23.47
CA ILE A 173 -6.35 26.11 22.77
C ILE A 173 -6.73 24.63 22.76
N LEU A 174 -7.16 24.07 23.90
CA LEU A 174 -7.55 22.66 23.98
C LEU A 174 -8.77 22.33 23.11
N VAL A 175 -9.77 23.21 23.09
CA VAL A 175 -10.97 23.05 22.25
C VAL A 175 -10.61 23.17 20.77
N LEU A 176 -9.75 24.13 20.40
CA LEU A 176 -9.27 24.28 19.04
C LEU A 176 -8.45 23.07 18.58
N GLU A 177 -7.58 22.55 19.44
CA GLU A 177 -6.81 21.34 19.18
C GLU A 177 -7.73 20.14 18.93
N LEU A 178 -8.78 19.97 19.75
CA LEU A 178 -9.79 18.94 19.53
C LEU A 178 -10.49 19.09 18.19
N LEU A 179 -10.92 20.32 17.86
CA LEU A 179 -11.63 20.62 16.62
C LEU A 179 -10.79 20.31 15.37
N VAL A 180 -9.48 20.50 15.44
CA VAL A 180 -8.55 20.18 14.33
C VAL A 180 -8.18 18.70 14.31
N ALA A 181 -7.86 18.10 15.47
CA ALA A 181 -7.38 16.73 15.55
C ALA A 181 -8.47 15.68 15.29
N MET A 182 -9.70 15.92 15.75
CA MET A 182 -10.81 14.96 15.64
C MET A 182 -11.19 14.63 14.19
N PRO A 183 -11.41 15.61 13.30
CA PRO A 183 -11.69 15.33 11.89
C PRO A 183 -10.55 14.56 11.21
N CYS A 184 -9.29 14.89 11.53
CA CYS A 184 -8.13 14.18 10.98
C CYS A 184 -8.12 12.70 11.40
N LEU A 185 -8.31 12.42 12.70
CA LEU A 185 -8.37 11.05 13.23
C LEU A 185 -9.58 10.28 12.69
N PHE A 186 -10.73 10.94 12.56
CA PHE A 186 -11.94 10.34 12.00
C PHE A 186 -11.75 9.96 10.52
N TYR A 187 -11.24 10.89 9.70
CA TYR A 187 -10.95 10.63 8.29
C TYR A 187 -9.94 9.48 8.12
N TYR A 188 -8.88 9.45 8.93
CA TYR A 188 -7.93 8.34 8.99
C TYR A 188 -8.63 7.02 9.34
N SER A 189 -9.46 7.01 10.38
CA SER A 189 -10.18 5.81 10.83
C SER A 189 -11.09 5.27 9.73
N VAL A 190 -11.86 6.13 9.05
CA VAL A 190 -12.73 5.73 7.92
C VAL A 190 -11.91 5.11 6.79
N LYS A 191 -10.76 5.71 6.43
CA LYS A 191 -9.85 5.16 5.41
C LYS A 191 -9.35 3.76 5.78
N VAL A 192 -8.93 3.55 7.03
CA VAL A 192 -8.45 2.25 7.52
C VAL A 192 -9.59 1.23 7.61
N MET A 193 -10.77 1.64 8.09
CA MET A 193 -11.95 0.78 8.16
C MET A 193 -12.41 0.33 6.78
N ARG A 194 -12.41 1.23 5.81
CA ARG A 194 -12.75 0.91 4.41
C ARG A 194 -11.78 -0.13 3.85
N PHE A 195 -10.47 0.09 4.03
CA PHE A 195 -9.44 -0.87 3.62
C PHE A 195 -9.60 -2.24 4.31
N ASN A 196 -9.88 -2.25 5.62
CA ASN A 196 -10.12 -3.48 6.37
C ASN A 196 -11.39 -4.22 5.92
N ARG A 197 -12.43 -3.49 5.52
CA ARG A 197 -13.70 -4.05 5.04
C ARG A 197 -13.58 -4.60 3.62
N GLU A 198 -12.83 -3.92 2.76
CA GLU A 198 -12.60 -4.32 1.36
C GLU A 198 -11.72 -5.56 1.23
N ARG A 199 -11.02 -5.98 2.30
CA ARG A 199 -10.06 -7.11 2.29
C ARG A 199 -9.14 -7.05 1.07
N ALA A 200 -8.65 -5.85 0.76
CA ALA A 200 -7.96 -5.59 -0.49
C ALA A 200 -6.84 -6.63 -0.70
N ALA A 201 -6.87 -7.28 -1.86
CA ALA A 201 -5.80 -8.17 -2.27
C ALA A 201 -4.51 -7.35 -2.44
N PRO A 202 -3.32 -7.93 -2.22
CA PRO A 202 -2.05 -7.24 -2.46
C PRO A 202 -2.03 -6.55 -3.82
N ASP A 203 -1.48 -5.33 -3.92
CA ASP A 203 -1.56 -4.47 -5.12
C ASP A 203 -1.14 -5.23 -6.41
N VAL A 204 -0.13 -6.10 -6.32
CA VAL A 204 0.36 -6.95 -7.42
C VAL A 204 -0.69 -7.95 -7.94
N SER A 205 -1.48 -8.56 -7.05
CA SER A 205 -2.52 -9.51 -7.42
C SER A 205 -3.79 -8.86 -7.98
N GLN A 206 -4.01 -7.58 -7.65
CA GLN A 206 -5.14 -6.80 -8.17
C GLN A 206 -4.86 -6.33 -9.61
N GLU A 207 -3.62 -5.97 -9.90
CA GLU A 207 -3.17 -5.65 -11.27
C GLU A 207 -3.31 -6.89 -12.17
N GLU A 208 -2.89 -8.07 -11.68
CA GLU A 208 -3.06 -9.34 -12.39
C GLU A 208 -4.54 -9.73 -12.59
N HIS A 209 -5.41 -9.53 -11.59
CA HIS A 209 -6.85 -9.75 -11.76
C HIS A 209 -7.50 -8.79 -12.75
N THR A 210 -7.08 -7.53 -12.80
CA THR A 210 -7.65 -6.53 -13.72
C THR A 210 -7.23 -6.82 -15.16
N HIS A 211 -5.98 -7.24 -15.36
CA HIS A 211 -5.50 -7.75 -16.64
C HIS A 211 -6.16 -9.06 -17.04
N ASN A 212 -6.37 -9.99 -16.10
CA ASN A 212 -7.10 -11.23 -16.37
C ASN A 212 -8.57 -10.95 -16.68
N TYR A 213 -9.23 -9.97 -16.04
CA TYR A 213 -10.62 -9.63 -16.33
C TYR A 213 -10.82 -8.96 -17.70
N SER A 214 -9.81 -8.23 -18.20
CA SER A 214 -9.84 -7.75 -19.58
C SER A 214 -9.57 -8.87 -20.61
N ILE A 215 -9.09 -10.03 -20.15
CA ILE A 215 -8.71 -11.20 -20.96
C ILE A 215 -9.66 -12.39 -20.73
N THR A 216 -10.62 -12.31 -19.80
CA THR A 216 -11.57 -13.41 -19.55
C THR A 216 -12.68 -13.51 -20.60
N SER A 217 -12.31 -14.06 -21.74
CA SER A 217 -13.09 -15.09 -22.42
C SER A 217 -12.21 -16.33 -22.65
N LEU A 218 -11.62 -16.92 -21.59
CA LEU A 218 -11.40 -18.36 -21.41
C LEU A 218 -10.56 -18.62 -20.14
N PRO A 219 -10.78 -19.72 -19.39
CA PRO A 219 -9.88 -20.12 -18.31
C PRO A 219 -8.66 -20.84 -18.91
N THR A 220 -7.48 -20.24 -18.82
CA THR A 220 -6.23 -20.86 -19.28
C THR A 220 -5.54 -21.55 -18.11
N GLU A 221 -5.88 -22.83 -17.91
CA GLU A 221 -4.92 -23.79 -17.35
C GLU A 221 -3.76 -23.95 -18.35
N THR A 222 -2.54 -23.79 -17.85
CA THR A 222 -1.29 -24.35 -18.38
C THR A 222 -1.16 -24.44 -19.91
N GLY A 223 -0.53 -23.42 -20.50
CA GLY A 223 -0.03 -23.51 -21.86
C GLY A 223 0.62 -22.21 -22.29
N PHE A 224 1.94 -22.22 -22.38
CA PHE A 224 2.70 -21.22 -23.13
C PHE A 224 2.14 -21.18 -24.57
N ARG A 225 1.32 -20.17 -24.87
CA ARG A 225 0.87 -19.91 -26.24
C ARG A 225 0.50 -18.45 -26.41
N GLU A 226 1.53 -17.63 -26.54
CA GLU A 226 1.35 -16.22 -26.84
C GLU A 226 1.18 -16.03 -28.34
N GLY A 227 -0.07 -16.08 -28.80
CA GLY A 227 -0.44 -15.77 -30.18
C GLY A 227 -0.40 -14.27 -30.49
N SER A 228 -0.59 -13.40 -29.50
CA SER A 228 -0.59 -11.94 -29.71
C SER A 228 0.80 -11.32 -29.71
N SER A 229 1.76 -11.85 -28.94
CA SER A 229 3.15 -11.35 -28.98
C SER A 229 3.89 -11.87 -30.20
N LEU A 230 3.62 -13.08 -30.69
CA LEU A 230 4.34 -13.61 -31.85
C LEU A 230 3.92 -12.91 -33.14
N GLU A 231 2.66 -12.55 -33.31
CA GLU A 231 2.19 -11.81 -34.50
C GLU A 231 2.68 -10.35 -34.48
N GLU A 232 2.64 -9.66 -33.32
CA GLU A 232 3.22 -8.32 -33.19
C GLU A 232 4.76 -8.32 -33.32
N VAL A 233 5.44 -9.35 -32.78
CA VAL A 233 6.90 -9.50 -32.92
C VAL A 233 7.27 -9.91 -34.35
N VAL A 234 6.47 -10.72 -35.04
CA VAL A 234 6.67 -11.07 -36.46
C VAL A 234 6.44 -9.86 -37.35
N GLU A 235 5.43 -9.04 -37.08
CA GLU A 235 5.19 -7.79 -37.81
C GLU A 235 6.37 -6.82 -37.63
N LYS A 236 6.83 -6.62 -36.38
CA LYS A 236 8.03 -5.80 -36.12
C LYS A 236 9.32 -6.37 -36.69
N GLN A 237 9.47 -7.69 -36.76
CA GLN A 237 10.63 -8.32 -37.39
C GLN A 237 10.55 -8.24 -38.92
N ALA A 238 9.36 -8.33 -39.53
CA ALA A 238 9.17 -8.14 -40.96
C ALA A 238 9.54 -6.72 -41.40
N ASP A 239 9.10 -5.71 -40.65
CA ASP A 239 9.46 -4.30 -40.90
C ASP A 239 10.97 -4.07 -40.82
N LEU A 240 11.64 -4.69 -39.84
CA LEU A 240 13.09 -4.55 -39.68
C LEU A 240 13.85 -5.24 -40.83
N ILE A 241 13.39 -6.41 -41.28
CA ILE A 241 13.97 -7.11 -42.42
C ILE A 241 13.80 -6.30 -43.70
N GLU A 242 12.63 -5.72 -43.94
CA GLU A 242 12.38 -4.88 -45.11
C GLU A 242 13.23 -3.60 -45.07
N TYR A 243 13.33 -2.95 -43.91
CA TYR A 243 14.21 -1.80 -43.70
C TYR A 243 15.68 -2.15 -43.97
N LEU A 244 16.18 -3.26 -43.41
CA LEU A 244 17.57 -3.71 -43.62
C LEU A 244 17.84 -4.08 -45.08
N LYS A 245 16.86 -4.66 -45.78
CA LYS A 245 16.97 -4.99 -47.21
C LYS A 245 17.02 -3.72 -48.06
N GLN A 246 16.14 -2.75 -47.81
CA GLN A 246 16.20 -1.46 -48.49
C GLN A 246 17.52 -0.73 -48.22
N HIS A 247 17.99 -0.73 -46.97
CA HIS A 247 19.25 -0.11 -46.60
C HIS A 247 20.45 -0.76 -47.32
N ASN A 248 20.52 -2.10 -47.36
CA ASN A 248 21.57 -2.81 -48.08
C ASN A 248 21.52 -2.52 -49.59
N THR A 249 20.34 -2.52 -50.21
CA THR A 249 20.24 -2.20 -51.65
C THR A 249 20.69 -0.77 -51.96
N LEU A 250 20.38 0.18 -51.08
CA LEU A 250 20.83 1.57 -51.20
C LEU A 250 22.35 1.68 -51.02
N LEU A 251 22.91 0.96 -50.05
CA LEU A 251 24.35 0.91 -49.81
C LEU A 251 25.09 0.25 -50.98
N SER A 252 24.58 -0.86 -51.53
CA SER A 252 25.11 -1.50 -52.73
C SER A 252 25.04 -0.58 -53.96
N LYS A 253 23.95 0.16 -54.16
CA LYS A 253 23.85 1.17 -55.23
C LYS A 253 24.89 2.28 -55.07
N ARG A 254 25.11 2.76 -53.84
CA ARG A 254 26.15 3.77 -53.55
C ARG A 254 27.55 3.22 -53.79
N LEU A 255 27.85 1.99 -53.36
CA LEU A 255 29.12 1.32 -53.63
C LEU A 255 29.36 1.14 -55.13
N LEU A 256 28.36 0.67 -55.88
CA LEU A 256 28.47 0.54 -57.33
C LEU A 256 28.68 1.89 -58.01
N ASN A 257 27.99 2.95 -57.57
CA ASN A 257 28.17 4.29 -58.12
C ASN A 257 29.57 4.85 -57.82
N LEU A 258 30.11 4.61 -56.62
CA LEU A 258 31.48 5.00 -56.27
C LEU A 258 32.54 4.18 -57.03
N THR A 259 32.26 2.89 -57.28
CA THR A 259 33.16 2.01 -58.06
C THR A 259 33.12 2.35 -59.56
N ALA A 260 32.00 2.87 -60.06
CA ALA A 260 31.85 3.32 -61.46
C ALA A 260 32.47 4.71 -61.73
N GLN A 261 32.82 5.46 -60.68
CA GLN A 261 33.51 6.75 -60.78
C GLN A 261 35.04 6.63 -60.70
N HIS A 262 35.58 5.41 -60.71
CA HIS A 262 37.01 5.10 -60.68
C HIS A 262 37.39 4.16 -61.83
#